data_AF-X1NYK6-F1
#
_entry.id   AF-X1NYK6-F1
#
_cell.length_a   1.000
_cell.length_b   1.000
_cell.length_c   1.000
_cell.angle_alpha   90.00
_cell.angle_beta   90.00
_cell.angle_gamma   90.00
#
_symmetry.space_group_name_H-M   'P 1'
#
loop_
_entity.id
_entity.type
_entity.pdbx_description
1 polymer ?
#
loop_
_entity_poly.entity_id
_entity_poly.type
_entity_poly.pdbx_seq_one_letter_code
_entity_poly.pdbx_strand_id
1 'polypeptide(L)'
;MNKREEKTVMIYDVFGPLVICTESNIPEPIEDRTIKFQMKENESPEVEDDWDLTTEQALIDLLTLFRAKFKGKGLPKHEKIARRRVNEILSPLYKILLLIDESRKGEFVEFVETIKASRVADEATSENATIVSIFIEIYNEGEDIVSTRDIAKRYNQDTENPNFQISDRSMGWKIKPFNFKKKAIMKRGQFNKAGWVIDRKTLIGLAERFSVETEIIPASEHIKVVKKQAQLSIPD
;
A
#
# COMPACT_ATOMS: atom_id res chain seq x y z
N MET A 1 -8.43 11.53 50.62
CA MET A 1 -8.46 12.44 49.45
C MET A 1 -8.66 11.60 48.20
N ASN A 2 -9.88 11.58 47.67
CA ASN A 2 -10.24 10.86 46.45
C ASN A 2 -9.65 11.60 45.23
N LYS A 3 -8.65 11.01 44.57
CA LYS A 3 -8.26 11.39 43.21
C LYS A 3 -9.24 10.75 42.24
N ARG A 4 -10.33 11.45 41.97
CA ARG A 4 -11.25 11.12 40.88
C ARG A 4 -10.54 11.34 39.55
N GLU A 5 -10.67 10.31 38.72
CA GLU A 5 -10.50 10.26 37.28
C GLU A 5 -10.68 11.62 36.57
N GLU A 6 -9.60 12.17 36.04
CA GLU A 6 -9.69 12.92 34.79
C GLU A 6 -9.09 12.04 33.70
N LYS A 7 -9.97 11.36 32.97
CA LYS A 7 -9.64 10.87 31.63
C LYS A 7 -9.30 12.11 30.83
N THR A 8 -8.01 12.36 30.60
CA THR A 8 -7.57 13.31 29.59
C THR A 8 -8.08 12.78 28.25
N VAL A 9 -9.21 13.31 27.81
CA VAL A 9 -9.68 13.14 26.44
C VAL A 9 -8.68 13.91 25.58
N MET A 10 -7.75 13.19 24.96
CA MET A 10 -6.89 13.75 23.94
C MET A 10 -7.79 14.17 22.77
N ILE A 11 -7.94 15.47 22.59
CA ILE A 11 -8.63 16.05 21.44
C ILE A 11 -7.70 15.83 20.24
N TYR A 12 -8.13 15.01 19.28
CA TYR A 12 -7.47 14.91 17.99
C TYR A 12 -7.99 16.02 17.10
N ASP A 13 -7.08 16.83 16.54
CA ASP A 13 -7.42 17.69 15.42
C ASP A 13 -7.67 16.78 14.21
N VAL A 14 -8.95 16.63 13.85
CA VAL A 14 -9.35 15.72 12.78
C VAL A 14 -9.15 16.46 11.46
N PHE A 15 -7.99 16.19 10.84
CA PHE A 15 -7.64 16.43 9.44
C PHE A 15 -8.83 16.83 8.55
N GLY A 16 -8.88 18.10 8.15
CA GLY A 16 -9.64 18.50 6.97
C GLY A 16 -9.04 17.89 5.69
N PRO A 17 -9.74 17.96 4.54
CA PRO A 17 -9.15 17.59 3.26
C PRO A 17 -7.91 18.48 3.01
N LEU A 18 -6.73 17.89 3.10
CA LEU A 18 -5.45 18.56 2.88
C LEU A 18 -4.99 18.24 1.46
N VAL A 19 -4.83 19.28 0.63
CA VAL A 19 -4.14 19.14 -0.66
C VAL A 19 -2.64 19.25 -0.38
N ILE A 20 -1.89 18.20 -0.71
CA ILE A 20 -0.43 18.19 -0.60
C ILE A 20 0.13 18.27 -2.02
N CYS A 21 0.73 19.39 -2.36
CA CYS A 21 1.51 19.53 -3.58
C CYS A 21 2.99 19.31 -3.23
N THR A 22 3.60 18.28 -3.81
CA THR A 22 5.01 17.97 -3.58
C THR A 22 5.63 17.33 -4.81
N GLU A 23 6.89 17.65 -5.06
CA GLU A 23 7.73 17.01 -6.08
C GLU A 23 8.38 15.72 -5.53
N SER A 24 8.25 15.46 -4.23
CA SER A 24 8.85 14.32 -3.55
C SER A 24 7.82 13.23 -3.25
N ASN A 25 8.30 11.99 -3.07
CA ASN A 25 7.43 10.90 -2.65
C ASN A 25 6.81 11.16 -1.27
N ILE A 26 5.50 10.89 -1.17
CA ILE A 26 4.74 11.03 0.07
C ILE A 26 5.05 9.81 0.97
N PRO A 27 5.29 9.99 2.29
CA PRO A 27 5.47 8.87 3.20
C PRO A 27 4.27 7.92 3.24
N GLU A 28 4.51 6.61 3.32
CA GLU A 28 3.50 5.53 3.31
C GLU A 28 2.26 5.80 4.19
N PRO A 29 2.39 6.28 5.45
CA PRO A 29 1.21 6.53 6.30
C PRO A 29 0.26 7.63 5.78
N ILE A 30 0.80 8.57 5.00
CA ILE A 30 0.05 9.66 4.37
C ILE A 30 -0.53 9.17 3.05
N GLU A 31 0.28 8.47 2.25
CA GLU A 31 -0.12 7.87 0.97
C GLU A 31 -1.35 6.96 1.09
N ASP A 32 -1.39 6.11 2.11
CA ASP A 32 -2.54 5.22 2.35
C ASP A 32 -3.86 5.98 2.51
N ARG A 33 -3.76 7.24 2.96
CA ARG A 33 -4.87 8.11 3.35
C ARG A 33 -5.14 9.24 2.35
N THR A 34 -4.49 9.24 1.20
CA THR A 34 -4.68 10.25 0.15
C THR A 34 -5.06 9.62 -1.19
N ILE A 35 -5.56 10.46 -2.10
CA ILE A 35 -5.66 10.12 -3.52
C ILE A 35 -4.54 10.89 -4.19
N LYS A 36 -3.65 10.18 -4.89
CA LYS A 36 -2.55 10.78 -5.63
C LYS A 36 -3.05 11.17 -7.02
N PHE A 37 -2.71 12.39 -7.41
CA PHE A 37 -2.84 12.86 -8.78
C PHE A 37 -1.46 13.35 -9.22
N GLN A 38 -0.97 12.83 -10.34
CA GLN A 38 0.21 13.37 -10.96
C GLN A 38 -0.22 14.51 -11.87
N MET A 39 0.10 15.74 -11.46
CA MET A 39 -0.12 16.91 -12.30
C MET A 39 0.89 16.87 -13.45
N LYS A 40 0.39 17.09 -14.67
CA LYS A 40 1.27 17.36 -15.82
C LYS A 40 1.65 18.84 -15.80
N GLU A 41 2.80 19.14 -16.37
CA GLU A 41 3.19 20.53 -16.63
C GLU A 41 2.09 21.21 -17.46
N ASN A 42 1.76 22.45 -17.10
CA ASN A 42 0.76 23.21 -17.86
C ASN A 42 1.37 23.60 -19.21
N GLU A 43 0.91 22.96 -20.27
CA GLU A 43 1.38 23.20 -21.65
C GLU A 43 0.92 24.56 -22.21
N SER A 44 -0.07 25.20 -21.59
CA SER A 44 -0.67 26.46 -22.04
C SER A 44 -1.02 27.38 -20.86
N PRO A 45 -0.02 27.98 -20.19
CA PRO A 45 -0.22 28.88 -19.06
C PRO A 45 -1.09 30.11 -19.40
N GLU A 46 -1.14 30.51 -20.67
CA GLU A 46 -1.99 31.59 -21.17
C GLU A 46 -3.50 31.32 -21.12
N VAL A 47 -3.93 30.07 -20.87
CA VAL A 47 -5.34 29.68 -20.73
C VAL A 47 -5.85 29.84 -19.29
N GLU A 48 -4.94 30.02 -18.33
CA GLU A 48 -5.32 30.38 -16.97
C GLU A 48 -5.72 31.86 -16.92
N ASP A 49 -6.99 32.14 -17.22
CA ASP A 49 -7.57 33.47 -17.00
C ASP A 49 -7.41 33.87 -15.52
N ASP A 50 -7.12 35.15 -15.30
CA ASP A 50 -7.03 35.71 -13.94
C ASP A 50 -8.37 35.49 -13.22
N TRP A 51 -8.30 35.00 -11.98
CA TRP A 51 -9.46 34.83 -11.13
C TRP A 51 -10.02 36.21 -10.75
N ASP A 52 -10.97 36.70 -11.53
CA ASP A 52 -11.52 38.04 -11.35
C ASP A 52 -12.62 38.09 -10.26
N LEU A 53 -12.86 39.28 -9.72
CA LEU A 53 -13.87 39.53 -8.68
C LEU A 53 -15.28 39.11 -9.13
N THR A 54 -15.55 39.13 -10.44
CA THR A 54 -16.83 38.72 -11.01
C THR A 54 -17.04 37.20 -10.86
N THR A 55 -16.02 36.43 -11.19
CA THR A 55 -16.00 34.97 -11.08
C THR A 55 -16.05 34.53 -9.61
N GLU A 56 -15.33 35.24 -8.73
CA GLU A 56 -15.40 35.00 -7.29
C GLU A 56 -16.82 35.21 -6.75
N GLN A 57 -17.44 36.35 -7.07
CA GLN A 57 -18.80 36.65 -6.60
C GLN A 57 -19.81 35.65 -7.16
N ALA A 58 -19.71 35.28 -8.43
CA ALA A 58 -20.55 34.26 -9.04
C ALA A 58 -20.44 32.90 -8.31
N LEU A 59 -19.23 32.50 -7.92
CA LEU A 59 -19.03 31.29 -7.13
C LEU A 59 -19.66 31.39 -5.74
N ILE A 60 -19.48 32.52 -5.05
CA ILE A 60 -20.09 32.76 -3.73
C ILE A 60 -21.62 32.69 -3.83
N ASP A 61 -22.20 33.29 -4.85
CA ASP A 61 -23.65 33.30 -5.09
C ASP A 61 -24.17 31.89 -5.36
N LEU A 62 -23.49 31.13 -6.22
CA LEU A 62 -23.80 29.72 -6.50
C LEU A 62 -23.73 28.86 -5.24
N LEU A 63 -22.69 29.02 -4.41
CA LEU A 63 -22.56 28.31 -3.15
C LEU A 63 -23.65 28.71 -2.14
N THR A 64 -24.04 29.98 -2.12
CA THR A 64 -25.13 30.49 -1.28
C THR A 64 -26.48 29.91 -1.70
N LEU A 65 -26.77 29.92 -3.00
CA LEU A 65 -27.97 29.29 -3.58
C LEU A 65 -27.98 27.79 -3.33
N PHE A 66 -26.86 27.11 -3.50
CA PHE A 66 -26.72 25.69 -3.20
C PHE A 66 -27.05 25.40 -1.73
N ARG A 67 -26.43 26.13 -0.79
CA ARG A 67 -26.70 26.00 0.65
C ARG A 67 -28.17 26.26 0.97
N ALA A 68 -28.79 27.26 0.37
CA ALA A 68 -30.21 27.55 0.56
C ALA A 68 -31.11 26.42 0.03
N LYS A 69 -30.85 25.92 -1.18
CA LYS A 69 -31.60 24.84 -1.85
C LYS A 69 -31.57 23.52 -1.07
N PHE A 70 -30.46 23.24 -0.40
CA PHE A 70 -30.22 21.98 0.31
C PHE A 70 -30.24 22.12 1.84
N LYS A 71 -30.62 23.28 2.37
CA LYS A 71 -30.76 23.49 3.82
C LYS A 71 -31.75 22.50 4.42
N GLY A 72 -31.30 21.73 5.41
CA GLY A 72 -32.10 20.72 6.09
C GLY A 72 -32.34 19.43 5.29
N LYS A 73 -31.80 19.31 4.06
CA LYS A 73 -31.85 18.07 3.27
C LYS A 73 -30.63 17.20 3.60
N GLY A 74 -30.84 15.90 3.73
CA GLY A 74 -29.75 14.94 3.86
C GLY A 74 -29.03 14.73 2.52
N LEU A 75 -27.76 14.34 2.57
CA LEU A 75 -27.05 13.85 1.39
C LEU A 75 -27.68 12.54 0.88
N PRO A 76 -27.62 12.27 -0.44
CA PRO A 76 -28.16 11.05 -1.00
C PRO A 76 -27.50 9.81 -0.36
N LYS A 77 -28.31 8.77 -0.20
CA LYS A 77 -27.78 7.44 0.13
C LYS A 77 -27.14 6.86 -1.12
N HIS A 78 -26.08 6.08 -0.92
CA HIS A 78 -25.39 5.39 -2.01
C HIS A 78 -24.89 4.05 -1.52
N GLU A 79 -24.71 3.13 -2.46
CA GLU A 79 -24.01 1.88 -2.23
C GLU A 79 -22.51 2.12 -2.12
N LYS A 80 -21.83 1.20 -1.44
CA LYS A 80 -20.39 1.30 -1.21
C LYS A 80 -19.62 1.20 -2.53
N ILE A 81 -18.92 2.27 -2.91
CA ILE A 81 -18.17 2.36 -4.18
C ILE A 81 -16.75 1.78 -4.11
N ALA A 82 -16.15 1.71 -2.93
CA ALA A 82 -14.80 1.19 -2.74
C ALA A 82 -14.66 0.43 -1.40
N ARG A 83 -13.47 -0.09 -1.10
CA ARG A 83 -13.18 -0.71 0.20
C ARG A 83 -12.38 0.24 1.11
N ARG A 84 -12.57 0.09 2.43
CA ARG A 84 -11.76 0.72 3.49
C ARG A 84 -11.56 2.24 3.27
N ARG A 85 -10.31 2.72 3.38
CA ARG A 85 -9.93 4.14 3.36
C ARG A 85 -10.27 4.84 2.05
N VAL A 86 -10.12 4.16 0.91
CA VAL A 86 -10.51 4.70 -0.40
C VAL A 86 -12.00 5.04 -0.40
N ASN A 87 -12.84 4.19 0.20
CA ASN A 87 -14.27 4.48 0.33
C ASN A 87 -14.55 5.66 1.27
N GLU A 88 -13.83 5.76 2.39
CA GLU A 88 -13.98 6.88 3.32
C GLU A 88 -13.69 8.22 2.63
N ILE A 89 -12.67 8.26 1.76
CA ILE A 89 -12.28 9.47 1.03
C ILE A 89 -13.25 9.76 -0.12
N LEU A 90 -13.64 8.76 -0.92
CA LEU A 90 -14.44 8.97 -2.13
C LEU A 90 -15.94 9.06 -1.88
N SER A 91 -16.47 8.45 -0.80
CA SER A 91 -17.92 8.45 -0.50
C SER A 91 -18.50 9.88 -0.39
N PRO A 92 -17.88 10.83 0.33
CA PRO A 92 -18.38 12.21 0.37
C PRO A 92 -18.43 12.86 -1.01
N LEU A 93 -17.39 12.69 -1.83
CA LEU A 93 -17.32 13.24 -3.19
C LEU A 93 -18.41 12.63 -4.08
N TYR A 94 -18.63 11.32 -3.98
CA TYR A 94 -19.68 10.64 -4.73
C TYR A 94 -21.08 11.09 -4.31
N LYS A 95 -21.33 11.30 -3.02
CA LYS A 95 -22.60 11.86 -2.54
C LYS A 95 -22.84 13.28 -3.06
N ILE A 96 -21.79 14.11 -3.14
CA ILE A 96 -21.87 15.45 -3.71
C ILE A 96 -22.19 15.35 -5.21
N LEU A 97 -21.52 14.45 -5.93
CA LEU A 97 -21.81 14.20 -7.35
C LEU A 97 -23.27 13.79 -7.55
N LEU A 98 -23.77 12.80 -6.81
CA LEU A 98 -25.18 12.37 -6.91
C LEU A 98 -26.19 13.49 -6.58
N LEU A 99 -25.77 14.51 -5.83
CA LEU A 99 -26.61 15.66 -5.49
C LEU A 99 -26.63 16.74 -6.58
N ILE A 100 -25.50 16.91 -7.28
CA ILE A 100 -25.29 17.98 -8.27
C ILE A 100 -25.57 17.47 -9.68
N ASP A 101 -25.06 16.31 -10.04
CA ASP A 101 -25.14 15.70 -11.37
C ASP A 101 -25.04 14.17 -11.29
N GLU A 102 -26.20 13.51 -11.13
CA GLU A 102 -26.28 12.06 -11.08
C GLU A 102 -25.91 11.38 -12.42
N SER A 103 -25.97 12.11 -13.54
CA SER A 103 -25.70 11.52 -14.87
C SER A 103 -24.25 11.03 -15.00
N ARG A 104 -23.32 11.68 -14.29
CA ARG A 104 -21.89 11.35 -14.29
C ARG A 104 -21.48 10.26 -13.30
N LYS A 105 -22.44 9.54 -12.69
CA LYS A 105 -22.10 8.47 -11.74
C LYS A 105 -21.21 7.39 -12.36
N GLY A 106 -21.40 7.09 -13.64
CA GLY A 106 -20.64 6.07 -14.37
C GLY A 106 -19.16 6.43 -14.46
N GLU A 107 -18.87 7.65 -14.89
CA GLU A 107 -17.51 8.19 -14.97
C GLU A 107 -16.81 8.15 -13.60
N PHE A 108 -17.52 8.47 -12.53
CA PHE A 108 -16.96 8.42 -11.18
C PHE A 108 -16.63 6.99 -10.74
N VAL A 109 -17.47 6.01 -11.09
CA VAL A 109 -17.20 4.60 -10.79
C VAL A 109 -15.98 4.11 -11.57
N GLU A 110 -15.86 4.45 -12.85
CA GLU A 110 -14.69 4.12 -13.66
C GLU A 110 -13.40 4.74 -13.09
N PHE A 111 -13.48 5.99 -12.64
CA PHE A 111 -12.39 6.65 -11.93
C PHE A 111 -11.99 5.92 -10.64
N VAL A 112 -12.97 5.47 -9.85
CA VAL A 112 -12.72 4.68 -8.63
C VAL A 112 -12.01 3.36 -8.96
N GLU A 113 -12.41 2.68 -10.05
CA GLU A 113 -11.74 1.47 -10.51
C GLU A 113 -10.30 1.74 -10.95
N THR A 114 -10.05 2.88 -11.59
CA THR A 114 -8.70 3.31 -11.98
C THR A 114 -7.81 3.52 -10.76
N ILE A 115 -8.32 4.19 -9.71
CA ILE A 115 -7.59 4.34 -8.44
C ILE A 115 -7.28 2.96 -7.82
N LYS A 116 -8.24 2.04 -7.84
CA LYS A 116 -8.05 0.69 -7.29
C LYS A 116 -6.94 -0.04 -8.05
N ALA A 117 -6.98 -0.02 -9.37
CA ALA A 117 -5.97 -0.65 -10.22
C ALA A 117 -4.57 -0.06 -9.97
N SER A 118 -4.46 1.27 -9.86
CA SER A 118 -3.19 1.94 -9.54
C SER A 118 -2.64 1.48 -8.20
N ARG A 119 -3.47 1.44 -7.14
CA ARG A 119 -3.01 1.01 -5.81
C ARG A 119 -2.54 -0.45 -5.79
N VAL A 120 -3.18 -1.33 -6.56
CA VAL A 120 -2.75 -2.73 -6.68
C VAL A 120 -1.39 -2.81 -7.39
N ALA A 121 -1.19 -2.03 -8.44
CA ALA A 121 0.09 -1.96 -9.14
C ALA A 121 1.22 -1.38 -8.27
N ASP A 122 0.92 -0.33 -7.49
CA ASP A 122 1.85 0.27 -6.52
C ASP A 122 2.21 -0.73 -5.42
N GLU A 123 1.23 -1.49 -4.91
CA GLU A 123 1.47 -2.55 -3.91
C GLU A 123 2.35 -3.67 -4.48
N ALA A 124 2.14 -4.08 -5.74
CA ALA A 124 2.91 -5.12 -6.43
C ALA A 124 4.36 -4.74 -6.72
N THR A 125 4.64 -3.44 -6.86
CA THR A 125 5.98 -2.90 -7.11
C THR A 125 6.64 -2.31 -5.86
N SER A 126 5.96 -2.42 -4.71
CA SER A 126 6.44 -1.85 -3.45
C SER A 126 7.69 -2.57 -2.92
N GLU A 127 8.48 -1.88 -2.09
CA GLU A 127 9.60 -2.51 -1.37
C GLU A 127 9.16 -3.75 -0.57
N ASN A 128 7.92 -3.75 -0.06
CA ASN A 128 7.36 -4.87 0.65
C ASN A 128 7.09 -6.07 -0.28
N ALA A 129 6.59 -5.82 -1.50
CA ALA A 129 6.45 -6.86 -2.51
C ALA A 129 7.81 -7.46 -2.87
N THR A 130 8.85 -6.64 -3.06
CA THR A 130 10.22 -7.14 -3.31
C THR A 130 10.72 -8.03 -2.18
N ILE A 131 10.52 -7.65 -0.91
CA ILE A 131 10.93 -8.49 0.23
C ILE A 131 10.11 -9.80 0.26
N VAL A 132 8.82 -9.76 -0.07
CA VAL A 132 7.97 -10.96 -0.15
C VAL A 132 8.42 -11.88 -1.27
N SER A 133 8.77 -11.36 -2.45
CA SER A 133 9.35 -12.15 -3.55
C SER A 133 10.64 -12.86 -3.11
N ILE A 134 11.52 -12.16 -2.40
CA ILE A 134 12.74 -12.77 -1.83
C ILE A 134 12.39 -13.92 -0.87
N PHE A 135 11.38 -13.76 0.00
CA PHE A 135 10.92 -14.85 0.86
C PHE A 135 10.37 -16.05 0.07
N ILE A 136 9.65 -15.81 -1.04
CA ILE A 136 9.14 -16.88 -1.90
C ILE A 136 10.29 -17.63 -2.58
N GLU A 137 11.28 -16.91 -3.11
CA GLU A 137 12.48 -17.52 -3.71
C GLU A 137 13.20 -18.43 -2.70
N ILE A 138 13.48 -17.92 -1.50
CA ILE A 138 14.15 -18.69 -0.44
C ILE A 138 13.33 -19.93 -0.06
N TYR A 139 12.01 -19.78 0.07
CA TYR A 139 11.13 -20.89 0.38
C TYR A 139 11.12 -21.96 -0.72
N ASN A 140 11.09 -21.51 -1.98
CA ASN A 140 11.17 -22.37 -3.17
C ASN A 140 12.56 -22.98 -3.38
N GLU A 141 13.62 -22.45 -2.76
CA GLU A 141 14.93 -23.11 -2.69
C GLU A 141 14.96 -24.22 -1.63
N GLY A 142 13.90 -24.36 -0.83
CA GLY A 142 13.75 -25.38 0.20
C GLY A 142 14.20 -24.95 1.60
N GLU A 143 14.49 -23.66 1.81
CA GLU A 143 14.81 -23.13 3.13
C GLU A 143 13.55 -22.65 3.87
N ASP A 144 13.29 -23.21 5.06
CA ASP A 144 12.16 -22.82 5.92
C ASP A 144 12.54 -21.79 6.99
N ILE A 145 13.83 -21.45 7.10
CA ILE A 145 14.37 -20.45 8.03
C ILE A 145 15.46 -19.62 7.36
N VAL A 146 15.31 -18.30 7.36
CA VAL A 146 16.27 -17.38 6.74
C VAL A 146 16.80 -16.34 7.73
N SER A 147 18.07 -15.95 7.59
CA SER A 147 18.62 -14.85 8.37
C SER A 147 18.29 -13.48 7.76
N THR A 148 18.14 -12.44 8.60
CA THR A 148 17.93 -11.06 8.11
C THR A 148 19.04 -10.59 7.18
N ARG A 149 20.27 -11.08 7.40
CA ARG A 149 21.43 -10.75 6.56
C ARG A 149 21.29 -11.32 5.15
N ASP A 150 20.77 -12.54 5.02
CA ASP A 150 20.60 -13.16 3.71
C ASP A 150 19.51 -12.45 2.90
N ILE A 151 18.43 -12.02 3.57
CA ILE A 151 17.39 -11.18 2.96
C ILE A 151 17.96 -9.83 2.52
N ALA A 152 18.69 -9.13 3.41
CA ALA A 152 19.29 -7.84 3.08
C ALA A 152 20.31 -7.96 1.93
N LYS A 153 21.07 -9.06 1.90
CA LYS A 153 22.00 -9.35 0.81
C LYS A 153 21.26 -9.51 -0.53
N ARG A 154 20.19 -10.31 -0.57
CA ARG A 154 19.38 -10.50 -1.80
C ARG A 154 18.71 -9.20 -2.24
N TYR A 155 18.14 -8.45 -1.30
CA TYR A 155 17.50 -7.16 -1.58
C TYR A 155 18.46 -6.14 -2.21
N ASN A 156 19.72 -6.14 -1.79
CA ASN A 156 20.73 -5.21 -2.30
C ASN A 156 21.48 -5.72 -3.54
N GLN A 157 21.13 -6.86 -4.12
CA GLN A 157 21.90 -7.48 -5.23
C GLN A 157 22.04 -6.55 -6.44
N ASP A 158 20.98 -5.81 -6.76
CA ASP A 158 20.96 -4.89 -7.91
C ASP A 158 21.28 -3.43 -7.53
N THR A 159 21.64 -3.18 -6.26
CA THR A 159 21.95 -1.83 -5.76
C THR A 159 23.45 -1.57 -5.84
N GLU A 160 23.90 -0.99 -6.95
CA GLU A 160 25.31 -0.68 -7.22
C GLU A 160 25.91 0.35 -6.26
N ASN A 161 25.11 1.33 -5.82
CA ASN A 161 25.59 2.40 -4.95
C ASN A 161 25.41 2.03 -3.46
N PRO A 162 26.51 1.92 -2.68
CA PRO A 162 26.47 1.50 -1.27
C PRO A 162 25.60 2.38 -0.36
N ASN A 163 25.42 3.66 -0.70
CA ASN A 163 24.61 4.58 0.10
C ASN A 163 23.11 4.27 0.04
N PHE A 164 22.66 3.54 -0.99
CA PHE A 164 21.28 3.11 -1.15
C PHE A 164 21.04 1.68 -0.64
N GLN A 165 22.08 0.99 -0.16
CA GLN A 165 21.94 -0.35 0.38
C GLN A 165 21.26 -0.34 1.76
N ILE A 166 20.34 -1.26 1.97
CA ILE A 166 19.65 -1.43 3.24
C ILE A 166 20.53 -2.27 4.18
N SER A 167 20.77 -1.76 5.40
CA SER A 167 21.46 -2.50 6.46
C SER A 167 20.61 -3.64 7.03
N ASP A 168 21.25 -4.70 7.55
CA ASP A 168 20.59 -5.81 8.27
C ASP A 168 19.62 -5.31 9.34
N ARG A 169 19.99 -4.24 10.07
CA ARG A 169 19.16 -3.66 11.13
C ARG A 169 17.88 -3.05 10.57
N SER A 170 17.99 -2.28 9.49
CA SER A 170 16.85 -1.66 8.82
C SER A 170 15.93 -2.73 8.20
N MET A 171 16.51 -3.73 7.55
CA MET A 171 15.77 -4.87 6.99
C MET A 171 14.99 -5.63 8.09
N GLY A 172 15.58 -5.83 9.26
CA GLY A 172 14.91 -6.45 10.39
C GLY A 172 13.67 -5.70 10.89
N TRP A 173 13.65 -4.36 10.77
CA TRP A 173 12.47 -3.55 11.05
C TRP A 173 11.41 -3.68 9.97
N LYS A 174 11.81 -3.73 8.70
CA LYS A 174 10.91 -3.92 7.54
C LYS A 174 10.22 -5.29 7.53
N ILE A 175 10.89 -6.35 7.99
CA ILE A 175 10.32 -7.71 8.05
C ILE A 175 9.34 -7.88 9.22
N LYS A 176 9.52 -7.15 10.31
CA LYS A 176 8.76 -7.34 11.56
C LYS A 176 7.22 -7.30 11.37
N PRO A 177 6.64 -6.40 10.55
CA PRO A 177 5.19 -6.37 10.27
C PRO A 177 4.64 -7.60 9.53
N PHE A 178 5.49 -8.42 8.91
CA PHE A 178 5.08 -9.64 8.19
C PHE A 178 4.69 -10.79 9.12
N ASN A 179 4.89 -10.64 10.44
CA ASN A 179 4.48 -11.59 11.47
C ASN A 179 5.10 -13.00 11.38
N PHE A 180 6.21 -13.14 10.66
CA PHE A 180 7.01 -14.37 10.73
C PHE A 180 7.58 -14.59 12.14
N LYS A 181 7.64 -15.86 12.56
CA LYS A 181 8.20 -16.25 13.86
C LYS A 181 9.73 -16.20 13.82
N LYS A 182 10.36 -15.82 14.93
CA LYS A 182 11.82 -15.90 15.06
C LYS A 182 12.26 -17.22 15.66
N LYS A 183 13.32 -17.82 15.12
CA LYS A 183 13.96 -19.03 15.65
C LYS A 183 15.47 -18.90 15.55
N ALA A 184 16.20 -19.44 16.51
CA ALA A 184 17.66 -19.45 16.43
C ALA A 184 18.11 -20.37 15.28
N ILE A 185 19.00 -19.87 14.42
CA ILE A 185 19.62 -20.69 13.37
C ILE A 185 20.84 -21.36 13.99
N MET A 186 20.91 -22.69 13.94
CA MET A 186 22.14 -23.41 14.27
C MET A 186 22.96 -23.61 13.01
N LYS A 187 24.20 -23.11 12.98
CA LYS A 187 25.15 -23.39 11.89
C LYS A 187 26.43 -23.95 12.51
N ARG A 188 26.80 -25.18 12.11
CA ARG A 188 28.02 -25.89 12.59
C ARG A 188 28.12 -25.98 14.13
N GLY A 189 27.03 -26.30 14.82
CA GLY A 189 27.04 -26.51 16.28
C GLY A 189 27.14 -25.24 17.14
N GLN A 190 27.16 -24.04 16.53
CA GLN A 190 27.07 -22.78 17.24
C GLN A 190 25.71 -22.11 16.99
N PHE A 191 25.16 -21.47 18.02
CA PHE A 191 23.99 -20.61 17.89
C PHE A 191 24.36 -19.41 17.03
N ASN A 192 23.86 -19.39 15.80
CA ASN A 192 23.93 -18.22 14.95
C ASN A 192 22.78 -17.26 15.32
N LYS A 193 22.85 -16.02 14.83
CA LYS A 193 21.81 -14.99 15.06
C LYS A 193 20.41 -15.52 14.68
N ALA A 194 19.37 -14.96 15.31
CA ALA A 194 17.98 -15.34 15.09
C ALA A 194 17.57 -15.16 13.60
N GLY A 195 16.93 -16.18 13.04
CA GLY A 195 16.31 -16.19 11.73
C GLY A 195 14.79 -16.10 11.79
N TRP A 196 14.17 -15.89 10.63
CA TRP A 196 12.73 -15.84 10.42
C TRP A 196 12.27 -17.18 9.85
N VAL A 197 11.30 -17.81 10.52
CA VAL A 197 10.66 -19.04 10.06
C VAL A 197 9.64 -18.67 8.99
N ILE A 198 9.83 -19.21 7.79
CA ILE A 198 8.97 -18.98 6.64
C ILE A 198 7.87 -20.04 6.63
N ASP A 199 6.70 -19.72 7.18
CA ASP A 199 5.55 -20.61 7.12
C ASP A 199 4.69 -20.31 5.87
N ARG A 200 4.30 -21.39 5.18
CA ARG A 200 3.58 -21.31 3.90
C ARG A 200 2.28 -20.50 3.98
N LYS A 201 1.56 -20.60 5.09
CA LYS A 201 0.27 -19.91 5.25
C LYS A 201 0.46 -18.40 5.29
N THR A 202 1.41 -17.93 6.10
CA THR A 202 1.77 -16.51 6.17
C THR A 202 2.31 -16.04 4.83
N LEU A 203 3.16 -16.82 4.17
CA LEU A 203 3.74 -16.47 2.87
C LEU A 203 2.68 -16.32 1.76
N ILE A 204 1.71 -17.24 1.67
CA ILE A 204 0.59 -17.13 0.72
C ILE A 204 -0.23 -15.86 1.00
N GLY A 205 -0.57 -15.61 2.26
CA GLY A 205 -1.35 -14.41 2.61
C GLY A 205 -0.61 -13.10 2.31
N LEU A 206 0.72 -13.09 2.38
CA LEU A 206 1.55 -11.96 1.97
C LEU A 206 1.62 -11.82 0.45
N ALA A 207 1.79 -12.93 -0.28
CA ALA A 207 1.80 -12.93 -1.74
C ALA A 207 0.48 -12.39 -2.31
N GLU A 208 -0.66 -12.84 -1.76
CA GLU A 208 -1.98 -12.32 -2.12
C GLU A 208 -2.14 -10.83 -1.77
N ARG A 209 -1.66 -10.43 -0.58
CA ARG A 209 -1.76 -9.04 -0.12
C ARG A 209 -0.98 -8.08 -1.01
N PHE A 210 0.21 -8.48 -1.45
CA PHE A 210 1.09 -7.64 -2.26
C PHE A 210 1.04 -7.99 -3.74
N SER A 211 0.05 -8.77 -4.19
CA SER A 211 -0.13 -9.16 -5.60
C SER A 211 1.15 -9.70 -6.27
N VAL A 212 1.92 -10.51 -5.54
CA VAL A 212 3.16 -11.11 -6.04
C VAL A 212 2.82 -12.41 -6.78
N GLU A 213 2.96 -12.40 -8.11
CA GLU A 213 2.73 -13.56 -8.97
C GLU A 213 3.93 -14.52 -8.89
N THR A 214 3.92 -15.43 -7.92
CA THR A 214 4.93 -16.49 -7.86
C THR A 214 4.33 -17.77 -7.32
N GLU A 215 4.57 -18.90 -8.00
CA GLU A 215 4.14 -20.21 -7.51
C GLU A 215 4.90 -20.55 -6.22
N ILE A 216 4.17 -20.70 -5.11
CA ILE A 216 4.74 -21.14 -3.83
C ILE A 216 4.72 -22.67 -3.81
N ILE A 217 5.88 -23.27 -4.15
CA ILE A 217 6.04 -24.71 -4.28
C ILE A 217 6.23 -25.33 -2.87
N PRO A 218 5.45 -26.36 -2.50
CA PRO A 218 5.63 -27.02 -1.21
C PRO A 218 6.99 -27.71 -1.10
N ALA A 219 7.65 -27.59 0.07
CA ALA A 219 8.86 -28.34 0.41
C ALA A 219 8.77 -29.86 0.12
N SER A 220 7.56 -30.45 0.19
CA SER A 220 7.30 -31.87 -0.11
C SER A 220 7.40 -32.25 -1.59
N GLU A 221 7.32 -31.29 -2.51
CA GLU A 221 7.41 -31.53 -3.97
C GLU A 221 8.84 -31.39 -4.51
N HIS A 222 9.74 -30.68 -3.82
CA HIS A 222 11.15 -30.60 -4.16
C HIS A 222 11.84 -31.98 -4.19
N ILE A 223 11.41 -32.91 -3.34
CA ILE A 223 11.91 -34.29 -3.32
C ILE A 223 11.54 -35.05 -4.61
N LYS A 224 10.43 -34.70 -5.27
CA LYS A 224 10.01 -35.35 -6.53
C LYS A 224 10.74 -34.77 -7.74
N VAL A 225 10.96 -33.45 -7.78
CA VAL A 225 11.65 -32.78 -8.91
C VAL A 225 13.14 -33.16 -8.96
N VAL A 226 13.82 -33.17 -7.82
CA VAL A 226 15.25 -33.55 -7.74
C VAL A 226 15.45 -35.04 -8.09
N LYS A 227 14.54 -35.93 -7.68
CA LYS A 227 14.59 -37.35 -8.06
C LYS A 227 14.37 -37.58 -9.57
N LYS A 228 13.53 -36.76 -10.22
CA LYS A 228 13.26 -36.88 -11.66
C LYS A 228 14.46 -36.41 -12.50
N GLN A 229 15.16 -35.34 -12.06
CA GLN A 229 16.39 -34.86 -12.72
C GLN A 229 17.61 -35.77 -12.47
N ALA A 230 17.70 -36.41 -11.31
CA ALA A 230 18.75 -37.39 -11.02
C ALA A 230 18.57 -38.72 -11.77
N GLN A 231 17.34 -39.10 -12.16
CA GLN A 231 17.08 -40.28 -12.99
C GLN A 231 17.34 -40.05 -14.49
N LEU A 232 17.37 -38.79 -14.94
CA LEU A 232 17.66 -38.41 -16.34
C LEU A 232 19.15 -38.18 -16.61
N SER A 233 20.00 -38.27 -15.60
CA SER A 233 21.45 -38.00 -15.68
C SER A 233 22.32 -39.24 -15.42
N ILE A 234 21.73 -40.44 -15.46
CA ILE A 234 22.49 -41.70 -15.55
C ILE A 234 22.56 -42.06 -17.04
N PRO A 235 23.73 -41.92 -17.70
CA PRO A 235 23.92 -42.51 -19.02
C PRO A 235 24.08 -44.03 -18.87
N ASP A 236 23.43 -44.78 -19.74
CA ASP A 236 23.76 -46.18 -20.02
C ASP A 236 25.21 -46.32 -20.54
#